data_AF-A0A7S3DZ38-F1
#
_entry.id   AF-A0A7S3DZ38-F1
#
_cell.length_a   1.000
_cell.length_b   1.000
_cell.length_c   1.000
_cell.angle_alpha   90.00
_cell.angle_beta   90.00
_cell.angle_gamma   90.00
#
_symmetry.space_group_name_H-M   'P 1'
#
loop_
_entity.id
_entity.type
_entity.pdbx_description
1 polymer ?
#
loop_
_entity_poly.entity_id
_entity_poly.type
_entity_poly.pdbx_seq_one_letter_code
_entity_poly.pdbx_strand_id
1 'polypeptide(L)'
;GHGGGGGGGGGDGRRLHRDLVRVLTREQGFEALLRVRASAGLEVEMYRGSFMVRTEHDVDLPAVDADKSLVAYIKHKDRLKEGEEVAFQCALLYTTSRGGQRRIRVHTLSLPVTSVMGNVFRGADLEAQMHSIVRGVVLGADRKML
;
A
#
# COMPACT_ATOMS: atom_id res chain seq x y z
N GLY A 1 28.12 -36.53 34.45
CA GLY A 1 26.89 -35.93 35.02
C GLY A 1 26.55 -34.72 34.18
N HIS A 2 25.41 -34.70 33.49
CA HIS A 2 24.06 -34.42 33.98
C HIS A 2 23.86 -32.98 34.50
N GLY A 3 22.92 -32.28 33.85
CA GLY A 3 22.28 -31.02 34.25
C GLY A 3 22.37 -29.96 33.14
N GLY A 4 21.38 -29.62 32.31
CA GLY A 4 19.93 -29.82 32.38
C GLY A 4 19.21 -28.53 32.82
N GLY A 5 18.44 -27.90 31.90
CA GLY A 5 17.46 -26.80 32.13
C GLY A 5 17.93 -25.43 31.61
N GLY A 6 17.22 -24.63 30.80
CA GLY A 6 15.79 -24.49 30.52
C GLY A 6 15.38 -23.02 30.75
N GLY A 7 14.95 -22.26 29.73
CA GLY A 7 14.59 -20.84 29.93
C GLY A 7 14.18 -20.01 28.70
N GLY A 8 13.38 -20.57 27.78
CA GLY A 8 12.87 -19.87 26.58
C GLY A 8 11.65 -18.96 26.80
N GLY A 9 11.61 -18.14 27.86
CA GLY A 9 10.39 -17.38 28.25
C GLY A 9 10.46 -15.85 28.23
N GLY A 10 11.66 -15.23 28.13
CA GLY A 10 11.81 -13.76 28.28
C GLY A 10 11.81 -12.94 26.99
N GLY A 11 11.88 -13.59 25.82
CA GLY A 11 11.95 -12.92 24.52
C GLY A 11 10.58 -12.40 24.05
N ASP A 12 9.56 -13.23 24.19
CA ASP A 12 8.23 -12.97 23.63
C ASP A 12 7.50 -11.88 24.40
N GLY A 13 7.65 -11.83 25.73
CA GLY A 13 7.08 -10.74 26.55
C GLY A 13 7.60 -9.36 26.16
N ARG A 14 8.90 -9.24 25.85
CA ARG A 14 9.49 -7.98 25.37
C ARG A 14 9.03 -7.62 23.96
N ARG A 15 8.88 -8.60 23.06
CA ARG A 15 8.35 -8.38 21.71
C ARG A 15 6.90 -7.90 21.78
N LEU A 16 6.05 -8.60 22.53
CA LEU A 16 4.65 -8.24 22.72
C LEU A 16 4.51 -6.83 23.31
N HIS A 17 5.27 -6.50 24.36
CA HIS A 17 5.26 -5.16 24.94
C HIS A 17 5.56 -4.08 23.91
N ARG A 18 6.63 -4.26 23.11
CA ARG A 18 7.02 -3.32 22.06
C ARG A 18 5.94 -3.20 20.98
N ASP A 19 5.40 -4.32 20.52
CA ASP A 19 4.41 -4.34 19.44
C ASP A 19 3.11 -3.68 19.91
N LEU A 20 2.69 -3.90 21.16
CA LEU A 20 1.55 -3.23 21.78
C LEU A 20 1.77 -1.72 21.89
N VAL A 21 2.94 -1.28 22.37
CA VAL A 21 3.30 0.14 22.42
C VAL A 21 3.22 0.74 21.02
N ARG A 22 3.74 0.08 19.97
CA ARG A 22 3.65 0.57 18.59
C ARG A 22 2.21 0.70 18.12
N VAL A 23 1.37 -0.31 18.31
CA VAL A 23 -0.03 -0.29 17.88
C VAL A 23 -0.82 0.82 18.58
N LEU A 24 -0.60 1.04 19.89
CA LEU A 24 -1.32 2.06 20.67
C LEU A 24 -0.85 3.50 20.39
N THR A 25 0.42 3.68 20.03
CA THR A 25 1.03 5.03 19.94
C THR A 25 1.24 5.54 18.51
N ARG A 26 1.25 4.66 17.50
CA ARG A 26 1.42 5.05 16.09
C ARG A 26 0.29 5.96 15.62
N GLU A 27 0.57 6.72 14.55
CA GLU A 27 -0.45 7.52 13.87
C GLU A 27 -1.54 6.61 13.29
N GLN A 28 -2.79 6.98 13.53
CA GLN A 28 -3.98 6.24 13.13
C GLN A 28 -5.02 7.20 12.57
N GLY A 29 -5.76 6.74 11.57
CA GLY A 29 -6.92 7.40 10.98
C GLY A 29 -8.09 6.42 10.89
N PHE A 30 -9.30 6.95 10.95
CA PHE A 30 -10.55 6.18 10.93
C PHE A 30 -11.45 6.60 9.78
N GLU A 31 -12.38 5.71 9.42
CA GLU A 31 -13.41 5.94 8.39
C GLU A 31 -12.79 6.48 7.09
N ALA A 32 -11.67 5.88 6.70
CA ALA A 32 -10.85 6.39 5.64
C ALA A 32 -11.31 5.90 4.28
N LEU A 33 -11.18 6.75 3.27
CA LEU A 33 -11.43 6.46 1.87
C LEU A 33 -10.19 6.86 1.07
N LEU A 34 -9.67 5.93 0.29
CA LEU A 34 -8.52 6.13 -0.56
C LEU A 34 -8.92 6.06 -2.05
N ARG A 35 -8.45 7.03 -2.83
CA ARG A 35 -8.59 7.05 -4.28
C ARG A 35 -7.24 7.36 -4.93
N VAL A 36 -6.85 6.53 -5.90
CA VAL A 36 -5.73 6.82 -6.81
C VAL A 36 -6.29 7.35 -8.12
N ARG A 37 -5.72 8.46 -8.59
CA ARG A 37 -5.96 9.04 -9.91
C ARG A 37 -4.67 8.99 -10.72
N ALA A 38 -4.80 8.88 -12.03
CA ALA A 38 -3.66 8.91 -12.95
C ALA A 38 -3.94 9.88 -14.11
N SER A 39 -2.89 10.34 -14.78
CA SER A 39 -2.99 11.14 -16.01
C SER A 39 -3.80 10.43 -17.10
N ALA A 40 -4.32 11.22 -18.06
CA ALA A 40 -5.04 10.68 -19.21
C ALA A 40 -4.22 9.61 -19.96
N GLY A 41 -4.90 8.57 -20.43
CA GLY A 41 -4.28 7.37 -21.03
C GLY A 41 -3.85 6.31 -20.01
N LEU A 42 -3.98 6.57 -18.71
CA LEU A 42 -3.77 5.59 -17.63
C LEU A 42 -5.05 5.38 -16.82
N GLU A 43 -5.19 4.16 -16.30
CA GLU A 43 -6.32 3.77 -15.47
C GLU A 43 -5.86 2.88 -14.31
N VAL A 44 -6.53 3.00 -13.16
CA VAL A 44 -6.34 2.07 -12.04
C VAL A 44 -7.16 0.81 -12.33
N GLU A 45 -6.48 -0.29 -12.62
CA GLU A 45 -7.11 -1.57 -12.96
C GLU A 45 -7.66 -2.28 -11.73
N MET A 46 -6.88 -2.32 -10.64
CA MET A 46 -7.30 -2.95 -9.39
C MET A 46 -6.43 -2.50 -8.22
N TYR A 47 -6.94 -2.70 -7.00
CA TYR A 47 -6.20 -2.55 -5.77
C TYR A 47 -5.90 -3.91 -5.12
N ARG A 48 -4.80 -4.00 -4.36
CA ARG A 48 -4.44 -5.17 -3.54
C ARG A 48 -3.95 -4.76 -2.15
N GLY A 49 -4.47 -5.44 -1.13
CA GLY A 49 -4.16 -5.19 0.28
C GLY A 49 -5.36 -5.44 1.18
N SER A 50 -5.28 -4.97 2.43
CA SER A 50 -6.33 -5.18 3.44
C SER A 50 -7.24 -3.95 3.50
N PHE A 51 -8.38 -4.06 2.81
CA PHE A 51 -9.41 -3.03 2.67
C PHE A 51 -10.75 -3.63 2.22
N MET A 52 -11.80 -2.81 2.18
CA MET A 52 -13.09 -3.15 1.59
C MET A 52 -13.29 -2.33 0.30
N VAL A 53 -13.75 -2.98 -0.77
CA VAL A 53 -14.11 -2.27 -2.00
C VAL A 53 -15.48 -1.62 -1.81
N ARG A 54 -15.57 -0.31 -2.00
CA ARG A 54 -16.85 0.42 -1.98
C ARG A 54 -17.39 0.62 -3.40
N THR A 55 -16.50 1.03 -4.30
CA THR A 55 -16.74 1.24 -5.73
C THR A 55 -15.51 0.76 -6.51
N GLU A 56 -15.57 0.68 -7.84
CA GLU A 56 -14.42 0.28 -8.66
C GLU A 56 -13.17 1.17 -8.45
N HIS A 57 -13.35 2.41 -8.01
CA HIS A 57 -12.27 3.41 -7.90
C HIS A 57 -11.91 3.79 -6.46
N ASP A 58 -12.77 3.48 -5.48
CA ASP A 58 -12.62 3.85 -4.08
C ASP A 58 -12.38 2.67 -3.17
N VAL A 59 -11.40 2.83 -2.29
CA VAL A 59 -10.99 1.86 -1.29
C VAL A 59 -11.41 2.35 0.09
N ASP A 60 -12.33 1.62 0.74
CA ASP A 60 -12.76 1.90 2.11
C ASP A 60 -11.83 1.20 3.12
N LEU A 61 -11.39 1.97 4.09
CA LEU A 61 -10.46 1.59 5.15
C LEU A 61 -11.06 2.00 6.50
N PRO A 62 -11.69 1.07 7.24
CA PRO A 62 -12.27 1.38 8.56
C PRO A 62 -11.24 2.00 9.50
N ALA A 63 -10.01 1.50 9.44
CA ALA A 63 -8.84 2.07 10.08
C ALA A 63 -7.63 2.03 9.12
N VAL A 64 -6.82 3.08 9.16
CA VAL A 64 -5.53 3.20 8.48
C VAL A 64 -4.47 3.63 9.49
N ASP A 65 -3.28 3.09 9.39
CA ASP A 65 -2.17 3.42 10.26
C ASP A 65 -0.87 3.58 9.45
N ALA A 66 0.17 4.09 10.10
CA ALA A 66 1.45 4.38 9.46
C ALA A 66 2.18 3.16 8.88
N ASP A 67 1.81 1.93 9.28
CA ASP A 67 2.45 0.69 8.83
C ASP A 67 1.63 -0.02 7.73
N LYS A 68 0.41 0.44 7.43
CA LYS A 68 -0.45 -0.15 6.40
C LYS A 68 0.02 0.24 5.00
N SER A 69 0.16 -0.75 4.12
CA SER A 69 0.42 -0.54 2.69
C SER A 69 -0.61 -1.20 1.78
N LEU A 70 -0.80 -0.60 0.61
CA LEU A 70 -1.72 -0.99 -0.45
C LEU A 70 -0.99 -0.90 -1.79
N VAL A 71 -1.42 -1.69 -2.78
CA VAL A 71 -0.87 -1.65 -4.14
C VAL A 71 -2.00 -1.32 -5.11
N ALA A 72 -1.81 -0.33 -5.97
CA ALA A 72 -2.70 -0.04 -7.09
C ALA A 72 -2.02 -0.50 -8.39
N TYR A 73 -2.68 -1.35 -9.16
CA TYR A 73 -2.22 -1.75 -10.49
C TYR A 73 -2.70 -0.73 -11.51
N ILE A 74 -1.78 -0.25 -12.33
CA ILE A 74 -2.05 0.73 -13.35
C ILE A 74 -2.00 0.06 -14.72
N LYS A 75 -2.99 0.34 -15.56
CA LYS A 75 -3.08 -0.14 -16.93
C LYS A 75 -3.03 1.03 -17.91
N HIS A 76 -2.42 0.80 -19.06
CA HIS A 76 -2.48 1.73 -20.19
C HIS A 76 -3.83 1.59 -20.88
N LYS A 77 -4.58 2.69 -20.92
CA LYS A 77 -5.83 2.81 -21.66
C LYS A 77 -5.59 3.29 -23.09
N ASP A 78 -4.67 4.25 -23.23
CA ASP A 78 -4.29 4.86 -24.51
C ASP A 78 -2.76 4.94 -24.65
N ARG A 79 -2.28 5.35 -25.82
CA ARG A 79 -0.85 5.65 -26.01
C ARG A 79 -0.49 6.92 -25.24
N LEU A 80 0.57 6.83 -24.44
CA LEU A 80 1.18 7.98 -23.80
C LEU A 80 2.14 8.68 -24.78
N LYS A 81 2.26 9.99 -24.64
CA LYS A 81 3.16 10.79 -25.49
C LYS A 81 4.58 10.70 -24.95
N GLU A 82 5.50 10.28 -25.81
CA GLU A 82 6.91 10.18 -25.46
C GLU A 82 7.51 11.55 -25.14
N GLY A 83 8.34 11.62 -24.10
CA GLY A 83 8.97 12.86 -23.65
C GLY A 83 8.07 13.75 -22.76
N GLU A 84 6.78 13.43 -22.61
CA GLU A 84 5.92 14.05 -21.60
C GLU A 84 6.05 13.33 -20.24
N GLU A 85 5.51 13.95 -19.19
CA GLU A 85 5.36 13.34 -17.87
C GLU A 85 3.91 12.89 -17.64
N VAL A 86 3.77 11.76 -16.96
CA VAL A 86 2.49 11.33 -16.37
C VAL A 86 2.54 11.46 -14.87
N ALA A 87 1.39 11.74 -14.25
CA ALA A 87 1.28 11.91 -12.82
C ALA A 87 0.29 10.90 -12.23
N PHE A 88 0.56 10.51 -10.99
CA PHE A 88 -0.28 9.70 -10.13
C PHE A 88 -0.57 10.49 -8.88
N GLN A 89 -1.82 10.50 -8.45
CA GLN A 89 -2.24 11.17 -7.23
C GLN A 89 -3.02 10.20 -6.34
N CYS A 90 -2.47 9.92 -5.16
CA CYS A 90 -3.16 9.18 -4.11
C CYS A 90 -3.74 10.16 -3.11
N ALA A 91 -5.08 10.19 -2.99
CA ALA A 91 -5.78 11.00 -2.01
C ALA A 91 -6.44 10.10 -0.96
N LEU A 92 -6.11 10.34 0.30
CA LEU A 92 -6.66 9.64 1.47
C LEU A 92 -7.48 10.64 2.29
N LEU A 93 -8.80 10.49 2.26
CA LEU A 93 -9.72 11.19 3.16
C LEU A 93 -9.86 10.34 4.44
N TYR A 94 -9.63 10.92 5.62
CA TYR A 94 -9.72 10.18 6.89
C TYR A 94 -10.07 11.10 8.06
N THR A 95 -10.53 10.50 9.16
CA THR A 95 -10.73 11.19 10.44
C THR A 95 -9.53 10.92 11.35
N THR A 96 -8.88 11.97 11.87
CA THR A 96 -7.68 11.83 12.71
C THR A 96 -8.02 11.22 14.06
N SER A 97 -7.21 10.28 14.55
CA SER A 97 -7.41 9.69 15.88
C SER A 97 -7.24 10.72 17.01
N ARG A 98 -6.31 11.66 16.84
CA ARG A 98 -6.13 12.80 17.74
C ARG A 98 -7.00 13.96 17.25
N GLY A 99 -7.99 14.33 18.05
CA GLY A 99 -8.82 15.51 17.80
C GLY A 99 -9.96 15.34 16.80
N GLY A 100 -10.15 14.15 16.19
CA GLY A 100 -11.36 13.84 15.41
C GLY A 100 -11.57 14.67 14.14
N GLN A 101 -10.51 15.21 13.54
CA GLN A 101 -10.63 16.11 12.40
C GLN A 101 -10.72 15.33 11.09
N ARG A 102 -11.65 15.72 10.20
CA ARG A 102 -11.72 15.18 8.84
C ARG A 102 -10.67 15.87 7.94
N ARG A 103 -9.69 15.10 7.45
CA ARG A 103 -8.57 15.62 6.66
C ARG A 103 -8.40 14.83 5.36
N ILE A 104 -7.79 15.47 4.37
CA ILE A 104 -7.34 14.83 3.14
C ILE A 104 -5.81 14.90 3.09
N ARG A 105 -5.13 13.74 3.01
CA ARG A 105 -3.70 13.64 2.72
C ARG A 105 -3.53 13.27 1.24
N VAL A 106 -2.68 14.01 0.54
CA VAL A 106 -2.44 13.81 -0.91
C VAL A 106 -0.96 13.55 -1.16
N HIS A 107 -0.66 12.51 -1.92
CA HIS A 107 0.66 12.25 -2.48
C HIS A 107 0.58 12.31 -4.00
N THR A 108 1.50 13.06 -4.62
CA THR A 108 1.61 13.18 -6.07
C THR A 108 2.98 12.68 -6.51
N LEU A 109 3.00 11.80 -7.52
CA LEU A 109 4.22 11.26 -8.13
C LEU A 109 4.16 11.52 -9.64
N SER A 110 5.19 12.14 -10.21
CA SER A 110 5.34 12.34 -11.66
C SER A 110 6.46 11.47 -12.19
N LEU A 111 6.25 10.86 -13.36
CA LEU A 111 7.22 9.99 -14.03
C LEU A 111 7.30 10.31 -15.53
N PRO A 112 8.51 10.29 -16.13
CA PRO A 112 8.68 10.54 -17.55
C PRO A 112 8.21 9.34 -18.39
N VAL A 113 7.62 9.63 -19.54
CA VAL A 113 7.21 8.62 -20.53
C VAL A 113 8.36 8.34 -21.50
N THR A 114 8.68 7.06 -21.71
CA THR A 114 9.75 6.63 -22.61
C THR A 114 9.34 5.40 -23.42
N SER A 115 9.70 5.36 -24.70
CA SER A 115 9.59 4.16 -25.53
C SER A 115 10.83 3.26 -25.45
N VAL A 116 11.91 3.75 -24.82
CA VAL A 116 13.19 3.05 -24.73
C VAL A 116 13.19 2.10 -23.54
N MET A 117 13.15 0.80 -23.82
CA MET A 117 13.11 -0.26 -22.80
C MET A 117 14.25 -0.16 -21.77
N GLY A 118 15.45 0.25 -22.19
CA GLY A 118 16.58 0.45 -21.27
C GLY A 118 16.33 1.49 -20.18
N ASN A 119 15.54 2.53 -20.47
CA ASN A 119 15.15 3.54 -19.49
C ASN A 119 14.09 3.00 -18.52
N VAL A 120 13.19 2.15 -19.00
CA VAL A 120 12.19 1.46 -18.14
C VAL A 120 12.88 0.59 -17.09
N PHE A 121 13.84 -0.25 -17.50
CA PHE A 121 14.60 -1.08 -16.56
C PHE A 121 15.47 -0.26 -15.61
N ARG A 122 16.01 0.88 -16.05
CA ARG A 122 16.79 1.77 -15.18
C ARG A 122 15.92 2.46 -14.12
N GLY A 123 14.69 2.81 -14.47
CA GLY A 123 13.72 3.42 -13.55
C GLY A 123 12.93 2.40 -12.71
N ALA A 124 13.19 1.11 -12.87
CA ALA A 124 12.47 0.05 -12.18
C ALA A 124 12.82 0.01 -10.68
N ASP A 125 11.81 0.18 -9.83
CA ASP A 125 11.92 -0.06 -8.38
C ASP A 125 11.71 -1.54 -8.06
N LEU A 126 12.80 -2.21 -7.68
CA LEU A 126 12.79 -3.64 -7.36
C LEU A 126 12.00 -3.95 -6.08
N GLU A 127 12.06 -3.09 -5.07
CA GLU A 127 11.34 -3.33 -3.81
C GLU A 127 9.84 -3.23 -4.00
N ALA A 128 9.39 -2.21 -4.75
CA ALA A 128 7.98 -2.05 -5.10
C ALA A 128 7.46 -3.23 -5.94
N GLN A 129 8.26 -3.71 -6.91
CA GLN A 129 7.91 -4.88 -7.73
C GLN A 129 7.80 -6.14 -6.88
N MET A 130 8.79 -6.42 -6.03
CA MET A 130 8.77 -7.59 -5.15
C MET A 130 7.59 -7.54 -4.18
N HIS A 131 7.31 -6.37 -3.59
CA HIS A 131 6.15 -6.17 -2.73
C HIS A 131 4.82 -6.48 -3.45
N SER A 132 4.68 -6.00 -4.69
CA SER A 132 3.52 -6.26 -5.55
C SER A 132 3.37 -7.74 -5.89
N ILE A 133 4.46 -8.41 -6.28
CA ILE A 133 4.46 -9.84 -6.65
C ILE A 133 4.08 -10.69 -5.45
N VAL A 134 4.72 -10.48 -4.29
CA VAL A 134 4.44 -11.25 -3.07
C VAL A 134 2.98 -11.10 -2.64
N ARG A 135 2.45 -9.86 -2.61
CA ARG A 135 1.02 -9.64 -2.33
C ARG A 135 0.14 -10.32 -3.37
N GLY A 136 0.56 -10.32 -4.63
CA GLY A 136 -0.18 -10.96 -5.71
C GLY A 136 -0.29 -12.47 -5.58
N VAL A 137 0.75 -13.13 -5.08
CA VAL A 137 0.72 -14.57 -4.78
C VAL A 137 -0.17 -14.85 -3.57
N VAL A 138 0.03 -14.11 -2.48
CA VAL A 138 -0.71 -14.31 -1.22
C VAL A 138 -2.22 -14.10 -1.41
N LEU A 139 -2.60 -13.03 -2.12
CA LEU A 139 -4.01 -12.70 -2.36
C LEU A 139 -4.58 -13.38 -3.63
N GLY A 140 -3.71 -13.90 -4.50
CA GLY A 140 -4.10 -14.62 -5.72
C GLY A 140 -4.38 -16.10 -5.49
N ALA A 141 -3.83 -16.68 -4.42
CA ALA A 141 -4.12 -18.07 -4.01
C ALA A 141 -5.62 -18.30 -3.70
N ASP A 142 -6.37 -17.25 -3.38
CA ASP A 142 -7.80 -17.31 -3.04
C ASP A 142 -8.75 -17.26 -4.25
N ARG A 143 -8.24 -16.99 -5.46
CA ARG A 143 -9.07 -16.85 -6.69
C ARG A 143 -9.37 -18.15 -7.43
N LYS A 144 -9.02 -19.32 -6.88
CA LYS A 144 -9.38 -20.64 -7.45
C LYS A 144 -10.65 -21.27 -6.84
N MET A 145 -11.45 -20.54 -6.06
CA MET A 145 -12.69 -21.05 -5.44
C MET A 145 -13.97 -20.26 -5.74
N LEU A 146 -14.01 -19.49 -6.83
CA LEU A 146 -15.26 -18.96 -7.40
C LEU A 146 -15.23 -19.04 -8.93
#